data_AF-A0A0X1L007-F1
#
_entry.id   AF-A0A0X1L007-F1
#
_cell.length_a   1.000
_cell.length_b   1.000
_cell.length_c   1.000
_cell.angle_alpha   90.00
_cell.angle_beta   90.00
_cell.angle_gamma   90.00
#
_symmetry.space_group_name_H-M   'P 1'
#
loop_
_entity.id
_entity.type
_entity.pdbx_description
1 polymer ?
#
loop_
_entity_poly.entity_id
_entity_poly.type
_entity_poly.pdbx_seq_one_letter_code
_entity_poly.pdbx_strand_id
1 'polypeptide(L)'
;MSSLKYRLVTRSDFDGLVCAVLLKSIELIDDIQFVHPKDMQDGKVPITERDIITNLPYVANAHLVFDHHHSETLRNKGERPNHIINPNAPSAARVVWEHYGGTKTFPFEWVEMMEAVDKGDSAQFTRDEVLDSTGWNLLNFLMDARTGLGRFHNFRISNYNLMMALIDHCTHASIDEILQLPDVKERVELYRKHETLFKEQIQRCGKVYQNLVLLDLTEEETIYAGNRFIIYALYPQCNISIHKMWGFQKQNIVFATGKSIFDRSSRTNIGELMLKYGGGGHAAAGTCQIAIEDADRVEKALITQINADG
;
A
#
# COMPACT_ATOMS: atom_id res chain seq x y z
N MET A 1 17.79 23.99 -25.45
CA MET A 1 16.67 24.46 -24.61
C MET A 1 16.41 23.35 -23.61
N SER A 2 16.58 23.57 -22.30
CA SER A 2 16.22 22.52 -21.34
C SER A 2 14.72 22.31 -21.42
N SER A 3 14.27 21.06 -21.58
CA SER A 3 12.87 20.71 -21.43
C SER A 3 12.37 21.18 -20.05
N LEU A 4 11.13 21.64 -19.99
CA LEU A 4 10.49 21.96 -18.71
C LEU A 4 10.44 20.69 -17.86
N LYS A 5 10.92 20.76 -16.61
CA LYS A 5 10.88 19.65 -15.65
C LYS A 5 9.74 19.87 -14.65
N TYR A 6 9.17 18.77 -14.18
CA TYR A 6 7.99 18.76 -13.30
C TYR A 6 8.32 18.22 -11.91
N ARG A 7 7.50 18.57 -10.91
CA ARG A 7 7.52 17.92 -9.60
C ARG A 7 6.59 16.71 -9.65
N LEU A 8 7.08 15.56 -9.20
CA LEU A 8 6.25 14.38 -8.99
C LEU A 8 5.60 14.42 -7.61
N VAL A 9 4.28 14.25 -7.54
CA VAL A 9 3.53 14.03 -6.30
C VAL A 9 2.95 12.62 -6.34
N THR A 10 3.37 11.76 -5.41
CA THR A 10 3.02 10.32 -5.44
C THR A 10 2.90 9.72 -4.05
N ARG A 11 2.49 8.45 -3.95
CA ARG A 11 2.43 7.70 -2.69
C ARG A 11 3.79 7.17 -2.28
N SER A 12 4.02 7.06 -0.96
CA SER A 12 5.23 6.43 -0.40
C SER A 12 5.10 4.90 -0.34
N ASP A 13 4.81 4.25 -1.47
CA ASP A 13 4.76 2.79 -1.61
C ASP A 13 5.53 2.34 -2.85
N PHE A 14 5.55 1.02 -3.10
CA PHE A 14 6.32 0.46 -4.21
C PHE A 14 5.82 0.94 -5.59
N ASP A 15 4.51 1.20 -5.74
CA ASP A 15 3.97 1.75 -6.98
C ASP A 15 4.42 3.19 -7.22
N GLY A 16 4.37 4.04 -6.18
CA GLY A 16 4.92 5.38 -6.26
C GLY A 16 6.44 5.42 -6.48
N LEU A 17 7.19 4.48 -5.91
CA LEU A 17 8.63 4.30 -6.17
C LEU A 17 8.90 4.03 -7.65
N VAL A 18 8.21 3.05 -8.25
CA VAL A 18 8.43 2.70 -9.65
C VAL A 18 7.96 3.81 -10.59
N CYS A 19 6.85 4.50 -10.30
CA CYS A 19 6.45 5.70 -11.03
C CYS A 19 7.57 6.75 -11.06
N ALA A 20 8.22 7.00 -9.92
CA ALA A 20 9.33 7.92 -9.84
C ALA A 20 10.55 7.47 -10.66
N VAL A 21 10.89 6.19 -10.64
CA VAL A 21 11.98 5.62 -11.44
C VAL A 21 11.73 5.85 -12.93
N LEU A 22 10.53 5.53 -13.42
CA LEU A 22 10.16 5.70 -14.83
C LEU A 22 10.21 7.16 -15.27
N LEU A 23 9.59 8.07 -14.52
CA LEU A 23 9.55 9.49 -14.88
C LEU A 23 10.90 10.17 -14.77
N LYS A 24 11.75 9.74 -13.83
CA LYS A 24 13.12 10.21 -13.70
C LYS A 24 13.99 9.76 -14.88
N SER A 25 13.83 8.52 -15.35
CA SER A 25 14.68 7.94 -16.40
C SER A 25 14.48 8.60 -17.77
N ILE A 26 13.26 9.08 -18.05
CA ILE A 26 12.96 9.88 -19.24
C ILE A 26 13.20 11.37 -19.02
N GLU A 27 13.86 11.73 -17.92
CA GLU A 27 14.24 13.11 -17.65
C GLU A 27 13.02 14.05 -17.57
N LEU A 28 11.87 13.61 -17.04
CA LEU A 28 10.67 14.44 -16.97
C LEU A 28 10.55 15.21 -15.65
N ILE A 29 11.12 14.69 -14.57
CA ILE A 29 10.96 15.23 -13.22
C ILE A 29 12.29 15.71 -12.62
N ASP A 30 12.22 16.70 -11.72
CA ASP A 30 13.36 17.26 -10.98
C ASP A 30 13.13 17.33 -9.45
N ASP A 31 11.91 17.07 -8.98
CA ASP A 31 11.52 17.08 -7.57
C ASP A 31 10.46 16.00 -7.30
N ILE A 32 10.43 15.47 -6.09
CA ILE A 32 9.55 14.36 -5.69
C ILE A 32 9.00 14.62 -4.29
N GLN A 33 7.68 14.58 -4.17
CA GLN A 33 6.96 14.70 -2.91
C GLN A 33 6.07 13.48 -2.68
N PHE A 34 6.37 12.73 -1.62
CA PHE A 34 5.50 11.64 -1.18
C PHE A 34 4.38 12.16 -0.29
N VAL A 35 3.13 11.79 -0.58
CA VAL A 35 1.95 12.26 0.14
C VAL A 35 0.96 11.13 0.41
N HIS A 36 0.12 11.31 1.43
CA HIS A 36 -0.99 10.40 1.71
C HIS A 36 -2.22 10.78 0.87
N PRO A 37 -2.96 9.81 0.28
CA PRO A 37 -4.14 10.11 -0.55
C PRO A 37 -5.19 10.98 0.15
N LYS A 38 -5.35 10.80 1.47
CA LYS A 38 -6.26 11.63 2.27
C LYS A 38 -5.85 13.11 2.30
N ASP A 39 -4.57 13.42 2.34
CA ASP A 39 -4.12 14.83 2.37
C ASP A 39 -4.35 15.52 1.02
N MET A 40 -4.33 14.76 -0.08
CA MET A 40 -4.77 15.24 -1.40
C MET A 40 -6.27 15.53 -1.41
N GLN A 41 -7.11 14.61 -0.88
CA GLN A 41 -8.56 14.78 -0.81
C GLN A 41 -8.98 15.95 0.10
N ASP A 42 -8.25 16.13 1.21
CA ASP A 42 -8.47 17.22 2.16
C ASP A 42 -7.92 18.57 1.64
N GLY A 43 -7.29 18.62 0.45
CA GLY A 43 -6.76 19.85 -0.15
C GLY A 43 -5.54 20.44 0.58
N LYS A 44 -4.82 19.62 1.37
CA LYS A 44 -3.66 20.07 2.16
C LYS A 44 -2.37 20.14 1.36
N VAL A 45 -2.33 19.46 0.21
CA VAL A 45 -1.17 19.44 -0.68
C VAL A 45 -1.40 20.46 -1.79
N PRO A 46 -0.57 21.52 -1.91
CA PRO A 46 -0.71 22.49 -2.98
C PRO A 46 -0.26 21.88 -4.32
N ILE A 47 -1.17 21.89 -5.29
CA ILE A 47 -0.96 21.37 -6.65
C ILE A 47 -1.09 22.50 -7.69
N THR A 48 -0.20 22.51 -8.66
CA THR A 48 -0.01 23.53 -9.71
C THR A 48 0.23 22.87 -11.07
N GLU A 49 0.29 23.65 -12.15
CA GLU A 49 0.62 23.13 -13.49
C GLU A 49 2.06 22.58 -13.63
N ARG A 50 2.90 22.68 -12.59
CA ARG A 50 4.22 22.04 -12.53
C ARG A 50 4.16 20.59 -12.04
N ASP A 51 3.00 20.12 -11.60
CA ASP A 51 2.91 18.83 -10.91
C ASP A 51 2.46 17.70 -11.82
N ILE A 52 3.19 16.59 -11.78
CA ILE A 52 2.73 15.29 -12.25
C ILE A 52 2.28 14.50 -11.03
N ILE A 53 1.06 13.98 -11.07
CA ILE A 53 0.48 13.17 -10.00
C ILE A 53 0.46 11.70 -10.44
N THR A 54 0.87 10.78 -9.58
CA THR A 54 0.74 9.33 -9.84
C THR A 54 0.15 8.62 -8.63
N ASN A 55 -0.76 7.66 -8.85
CA ASN A 55 -1.39 6.84 -7.82
C ASN A 55 -2.09 7.66 -6.71
N LEU A 56 -2.69 8.79 -7.08
CA LEU A 56 -3.32 9.72 -6.16
C LEU A 56 -4.59 10.34 -6.79
N PRO A 57 -5.52 10.84 -5.97
CA PRO A 57 -6.75 11.47 -6.45
C PRO A 57 -6.49 12.59 -7.46
N TYR A 58 -7.38 12.70 -8.44
CA TYR A 58 -7.26 13.67 -9.52
C TYR A 58 -7.36 15.13 -9.03
N VAL A 59 -6.48 15.99 -9.56
CA VAL A 59 -6.52 17.44 -9.35
C VAL A 59 -6.39 18.15 -10.70
N ALA A 60 -7.37 19.00 -11.03
CA ALA A 60 -7.48 19.60 -12.35
C ALA A 60 -6.29 20.48 -12.74
N ASN A 61 -5.67 21.15 -11.76
CA ASN A 61 -4.54 22.06 -11.98
C ASN A 61 -3.21 21.33 -12.30
N ALA A 62 -3.12 20.01 -12.09
CA ALA A 62 -1.90 19.27 -12.36
C ALA A 62 -1.58 19.22 -13.87
N HIS A 63 -0.30 19.12 -14.21
CA HIS A 63 0.16 18.93 -15.59
C HIS A 63 -0.40 17.62 -16.17
N LEU A 64 -0.15 16.51 -15.47
CA LEU A 64 -0.65 15.17 -15.80
C LEU A 64 -1.01 14.44 -14.50
N VAL A 65 -2.01 13.58 -14.57
CA VAL A 65 -2.44 12.70 -13.49
C VAL A 65 -2.53 11.29 -14.03
N PHE A 66 -1.72 10.38 -13.49
CA PHE A 66 -1.76 8.95 -13.79
C PHE A 66 -2.41 8.18 -12.65
N ASP A 67 -3.45 7.43 -12.96
CA ASP A 67 -4.13 6.60 -11.97
C ASP A 67 -4.76 5.35 -12.58
N HIS A 68 -5.16 4.42 -11.72
CA HIS A 68 -5.84 3.18 -12.08
C HIS A 68 -7.02 2.87 -11.14
N HIS A 69 -7.33 3.74 -10.17
CA HIS A 69 -8.43 3.49 -9.26
C HIS A 69 -9.79 3.67 -9.96
N HIS A 70 -10.58 2.61 -10.02
CA HIS A 70 -11.93 2.67 -10.61
C HIS A 70 -12.79 3.79 -9.98
N SER A 71 -12.64 4.07 -8.69
CA SER A 71 -13.35 5.16 -8.00
C SER A 71 -13.10 6.54 -8.61
N GLU A 72 -11.90 6.80 -9.13
CA GLU A 72 -11.59 8.08 -9.77
C GLU A 72 -12.29 8.23 -11.13
N THR A 73 -12.58 7.14 -11.83
CA THR A 73 -13.40 7.17 -13.06
C THR A 73 -14.86 7.55 -12.77
N LEU A 74 -15.37 7.16 -11.59
CA LEU A 74 -16.73 7.47 -11.15
C LEU A 74 -16.84 8.92 -10.64
N ARG A 75 -15.83 9.39 -9.90
CA ARG A 75 -15.77 10.75 -9.33
C ARG A 75 -15.53 11.81 -10.40
N ASN A 76 -14.62 11.56 -11.33
CA ASN A 76 -14.11 12.56 -12.27
C ASN A 76 -14.72 12.39 -13.66
N LYS A 77 -16.00 12.73 -13.82
CA LYS A 77 -16.71 12.63 -15.11
C LYS A 77 -16.31 13.76 -16.07
N GLY A 78 -16.52 13.52 -17.36
CA GLY A 78 -16.26 14.47 -18.45
C GLY A 78 -14.85 14.35 -19.05
N GLU A 79 -14.59 15.13 -20.09
CA GLU A 79 -13.28 15.17 -20.75
C GLU A 79 -12.24 15.82 -19.84
N ARG A 80 -11.13 15.11 -19.62
CA ARG A 80 -10.01 15.53 -18.76
C ARG A 80 -8.71 15.13 -19.46
N PRO A 81 -8.20 15.95 -20.38
CA PRO A 81 -7.07 15.57 -21.23
C PRO A 81 -5.78 15.32 -20.43
N ASN A 82 -5.66 15.88 -19.23
CA ASN A 82 -4.55 15.64 -18.30
C ASN A 82 -4.75 14.43 -17.38
N HIS A 83 -5.85 13.67 -17.50
CA HIS A 83 -6.13 12.50 -16.67
C HIS A 83 -5.91 11.21 -17.45
N ILE A 84 -4.75 10.61 -17.29
CA ILE A 84 -4.38 9.33 -17.88
C ILE A 84 -4.79 8.24 -16.89
N ILE A 85 -5.98 7.67 -17.11
CA ILE A 85 -6.53 6.67 -16.21
C ILE A 85 -6.88 5.37 -16.94
N ASN A 86 -6.45 4.25 -16.39
CA ASN A 86 -6.84 2.92 -16.86
C ASN A 86 -7.27 2.06 -15.66
N PRO A 87 -8.58 1.88 -15.40
CA PRO A 87 -9.06 1.14 -14.24
C PRO A 87 -8.78 -0.37 -14.30
N ASN A 88 -8.32 -0.87 -15.45
CA ASN A 88 -7.93 -2.27 -15.63
C ASN A 88 -6.42 -2.47 -15.50
N ALA A 89 -5.63 -1.39 -15.36
CA ALA A 89 -4.21 -1.52 -15.12
C ALA A 89 -3.95 -2.02 -13.69
N PRO A 90 -3.01 -2.96 -13.51
CA PRO A 90 -2.69 -3.54 -12.20
C PRO A 90 -1.99 -2.57 -11.23
N SER A 91 -1.43 -1.47 -11.72
CA SER A 91 -0.70 -0.45 -10.95
C SER A 91 -0.72 0.90 -11.69
N ALA A 92 -0.46 2.03 -11.00
CA ALA A 92 -0.27 3.31 -11.69
C ALA A 92 1.05 3.35 -12.47
N ALA A 93 2.09 2.66 -11.99
CA ALA A 93 3.35 2.49 -12.71
C ALA A 93 3.12 1.85 -14.08
N ARG A 94 2.19 0.87 -14.20
CA ARG A 94 1.83 0.29 -15.50
C ARG A 94 1.20 1.32 -16.43
N VAL A 95 0.36 2.21 -15.90
CA VAL A 95 -0.24 3.30 -16.69
C VAL A 95 0.84 4.25 -17.22
N VAL A 96 1.80 4.63 -16.38
CA VAL A 96 2.97 5.45 -16.79
C VAL A 96 3.79 4.72 -17.84
N TRP A 97 4.12 3.44 -17.60
CA TRP A 97 4.89 2.59 -18.50
C TRP A 97 4.27 2.54 -19.90
N GLU A 98 2.98 2.22 -19.98
CA GLU A 98 2.25 2.12 -21.26
C GLU A 98 2.13 3.47 -21.97
N HIS A 99 1.83 4.54 -21.21
CA HIS A 99 1.69 5.89 -21.76
C HIS A 99 2.96 6.35 -22.48
N TYR A 100 4.13 6.06 -21.93
CA TYR A 100 5.41 6.42 -22.51
C TYR A 100 5.99 5.37 -23.47
N GLY A 101 5.24 4.33 -23.85
CA GLY A 101 5.63 3.38 -24.91
C GLY A 101 6.32 2.09 -24.44
N GLY A 102 6.34 1.84 -23.13
CA GLY A 102 6.82 0.60 -22.53
C GLY A 102 8.26 0.27 -22.90
N THR A 103 8.52 -0.97 -23.33
CA THR A 103 9.87 -1.43 -23.72
C THR A 103 10.46 -0.70 -24.94
N LYS A 104 9.70 0.15 -25.63
CA LYS A 104 10.25 1.04 -26.67
C LYS A 104 10.99 2.25 -26.08
N THR A 105 10.74 2.56 -24.81
CA THR A 105 11.25 3.74 -24.12
C THR A 105 12.06 3.36 -22.89
N PHE A 106 11.61 2.36 -22.14
CA PHE A 106 12.26 1.88 -20.92
C PHE A 106 13.10 0.63 -21.21
N PRO A 107 14.19 0.41 -20.43
CA PRO A 107 15.02 -0.78 -20.56
C PRO A 107 14.23 -2.09 -20.43
N PHE A 108 14.62 -3.11 -21.18
CA PHE A 108 13.97 -4.42 -21.12
C PHE A 108 14.16 -5.10 -19.76
N GLU A 109 15.29 -4.84 -19.12
CA GLU A 109 15.66 -5.33 -17.79
C GLU A 109 14.67 -4.90 -16.70
N TRP A 110 13.89 -3.84 -16.93
CA TRP A 110 12.89 -3.35 -15.98
C TRP A 110 11.56 -4.08 -16.04
N VAL A 111 11.39 -5.02 -16.98
CA VAL A 111 10.16 -5.84 -17.07
C VAL A 111 9.90 -6.59 -15.77
N GLU A 112 10.92 -7.14 -15.11
CA GLU A 112 10.76 -7.85 -13.83
C GLU A 112 10.29 -6.92 -12.71
N MET A 113 10.87 -5.71 -12.62
CA MET A 113 10.41 -4.67 -11.67
C MET A 113 8.95 -4.29 -11.94
N MET A 114 8.58 -4.17 -13.23
CA MET A 114 7.22 -3.87 -13.66
C MET A 114 6.22 -5.00 -13.32
N GLU A 115 6.63 -6.26 -13.47
CA GLU A 115 5.81 -7.41 -13.05
C GLU A 115 5.63 -7.44 -11.53
N ALA A 116 6.68 -7.08 -10.78
CA ALA A 116 6.62 -7.05 -9.32
C ALA A 116 5.72 -5.92 -8.77
N VAL A 117 5.75 -4.74 -9.38
CA VAL A 117 4.87 -3.63 -8.95
C VAL A 117 3.41 -3.94 -9.27
N ASP A 118 3.15 -4.51 -10.44
CA ASP A 118 1.82 -4.97 -10.84
C ASP A 118 1.29 -6.03 -9.87
N LYS A 119 2.12 -7.02 -9.53
CA LYS A 119 1.77 -8.07 -8.58
C LYS A 119 1.43 -7.50 -7.21
N GLY A 120 2.24 -6.57 -6.72
CA GLY A 120 2.06 -6.05 -5.38
C GLY A 120 0.89 -5.11 -5.20
N ASP A 121 0.67 -4.22 -6.16
CA ASP A 121 -0.43 -3.26 -6.08
C ASP A 121 -1.79 -3.94 -6.30
N SER A 122 -1.86 -4.91 -7.24
CA SER A 122 -3.04 -5.76 -7.44
C SER A 122 -3.18 -6.92 -6.43
N ALA A 123 -2.22 -7.05 -5.50
CA ALA A 123 -2.16 -8.06 -4.46
C ALA A 123 -2.30 -9.51 -4.99
N GLN A 124 -1.56 -9.84 -6.05
CA GLN A 124 -1.53 -11.15 -6.72
C GLN A 124 -0.36 -12.03 -6.23
N PHE A 125 -0.14 -12.07 -4.92
CA PHE A 125 0.87 -12.94 -4.34
C PHE A 125 0.34 -14.36 -4.11
N THR A 126 1.20 -15.35 -4.30
CA THR A 126 0.97 -16.72 -3.83
C THR A 126 1.22 -16.84 -2.33
N ARG A 127 0.75 -17.94 -1.73
CA ARG A 127 0.97 -18.21 -0.30
C ARG A 127 2.45 -18.32 0.05
N ASP A 128 3.24 -18.94 -0.82
CA ASP A 128 4.67 -19.13 -0.57
C ASP A 128 5.43 -17.80 -0.68
N GLU A 129 5.11 -16.95 -1.66
CA GLU A 129 5.67 -15.60 -1.76
C GLU A 129 5.32 -14.71 -0.56
N VAL A 130 4.18 -14.94 0.09
CA VAL A 130 3.78 -14.24 1.32
C VAL A 130 4.56 -14.76 2.53
N LEU A 131 4.79 -16.07 2.62
CA LEU A 131 5.43 -16.71 3.78
C LEU A 131 6.95 -16.64 3.77
N ASP A 132 7.56 -16.61 2.58
CA ASP A 132 8.99 -16.53 2.35
C ASP A 132 9.30 -15.62 1.16
N SER A 133 9.00 -14.33 1.33
CA SER A 133 9.20 -13.32 0.30
C SER A 133 10.68 -13.08 0.02
N THR A 134 11.10 -13.10 -1.24
CA THR A 134 12.46 -12.76 -1.68
C THR A 134 12.42 -11.73 -2.81
N GLY A 135 13.58 -11.20 -3.21
CA GLY A 135 13.71 -10.31 -4.35
C GLY A 135 12.76 -9.11 -4.29
N TRP A 136 12.09 -8.82 -5.41
CA TRP A 136 11.20 -7.68 -5.54
C TRP A 136 9.97 -7.78 -4.64
N ASN A 137 9.45 -8.98 -4.39
CA ASN A 137 8.33 -9.18 -3.47
C ASN A 137 8.71 -8.78 -2.04
N LEU A 138 9.93 -9.12 -1.60
CA LEU A 138 10.45 -8.69 -0.31
C LEU A 138 10.57 -7.16 -0.25
N LEU A 139 11.19 -6.54 -1.27
CA LEU A 139 11.30 -5.08 -1.33
C LEU A 139 9.93 -4.39 -1.26
N ASN A 140 8.94 -4.94 -1.98
CA ASN A 140 7.57 -4.45 -1.95
C ASN A 140 7.00 -4.47 -0.52
N PHE A 141 7.14 -5.59 0.19
CA PHE A 141 6.68 -5.68 1.59
C PHE A 141 7.45 -4.75 2.53
N LEU A 142 8.76 -4.53 2.32
CA LEU A 142 9.50 -3.55 3.13
C LEU A 142 9.00 -2.12 2.91
N MET A 143 8.44 -1.82 1.74
CA MET A 143 7.93 -0.49 1.38
C MET A 143 6.47 -0.28 1.72
N ASP A 144 5.73 -1.35 2.00
CA ASP A 144 4.37 -1.24 2.50
C ASP A 144 4.37 -0.70 3.94
N ALA A 145 3.82 0.50 4.15
CA ALA A 145 3.66 1.10 5.47
C ALA A 145 2.90 0.19 6.47
N ARG A 146 2.04 -0.71 5.97
CA ARG A 146 1.27 -1.67 6.77
C ARG A 146 2.13 -2.81 7.32
N THR A 147 3.31 -3.04 6.75
CA THR A 147 4.30 -3.99 7.31
C THR A 147 4.76 -3.57 8.69
N GLY A 148 4.68 -2.27 9.02
CA GLY A 148 4.90 -1.80 10.38
C GLY A 148 6.34 -1.51 10.75
N LEU A 149 7.27 -1.52 9.77
CA LEU A 149 8.67 -1.18 10.03
C LEU A 149 8.83 0.23 10.60
N GLY A 150 7.95 1.17 10.23
CA GLY A 150 7.96 2.54 10.76
C GLY A 150 7.71 2.65 12.28
N ARG A 151 7.27 1.57 12.95
CA ARG A 151 7.16 1.52 14.42
C ARG A 151 8.52 1.41 15.12
N PHE A 152 9.57 1.09 14.37
CA PHE A 152 10.91 0.87 14.89
C PHE A 152 11.82 2.02 14.43
N HIS A 153 12.52 2.65 15.38
CA HIS A 153 13.24 3.90 15.16
C HIS A 153 14.77 3.74 15.04
N ASN A 154 15.26 2.50 14.95
CA ASN A 154 16.70 2.20 14.97
C ASN A 154 17.32 2.07 13.57
N PHE A 155 16.71 2.68 12.56
CA PHE A 155 17.23 2.69 11.19
C PHE A 155 18.16 3.88 10.98
N ARG A 156 19.22 3.69 10.19
CA ARG A 156 20.22 4.73 9.92
C ARG A 156 19.63 5.93 9.18
N ILE A 157 18.68 5.68 8.28
CA ILE A 157 17.98 6.70 7.51
C ILE A 157 16.47 6.56 7.64
N SER A 158 15.76 7.67 7.46
CA SER A 158 14.29 7.70 7.43
C SER A 158 13.74 6.92 6.23
N ASN A 159 12.46 6.51 6.29
CA ASN A 159 11.80 5.89 5.15
C ASN A 159 11.79 6.80 3.91
N TYR A 160 11.64 8.11 4.11
CA TYR A 160 11.70 9.09 3.03
C TYR A 160 13.06 9.09 2.32
N ASN A 161 14.15 9.14 3.08
CA ASN A 161 15.50 9.11 2.51
C ASN A 161 15.80 7.77 1.83
N LEU A 162 15.28 6.66 2.37
CA LEU A 162 15.38 5.36 1.73
C LEU A 162 14.67 5.36 0.37
N MET A 163 13.43 5.85 0.30
CA MET A 163 12.67 5.93 -0.95
C MET A 163 13.43 6.76 -2.00
N MET A 164 13.98 7.91 -1.62
CA MET A 164 14.78 8.74 -2.52
C MET A 164 16.02 8.01 -3.04
N ALA A 165 16.75 7.31 -2.17
CA ALA A 165 17.92 6.52 -2.57
C ALA A 165 17.54 5.34 -3.48
N LEU A 166 16.42 4.66 -3.18
CA LEU A 166 15.93 3.54 -3.99
C LEU A 166 15.53 3.96 -5.39
N ILE A 167 14.97 5.17 -5.59
CA ILE A 167 14.68 5.69 -6.93
C ILE A 167 15.94 5.72 -7.78
N ASP A 168 17.05 6.19 -7.21
CA ASP A 168 18.33 6.20 -7.90
C ASP A 168 18.81 4.78 -8.18
N HIS A 169 18.85 3.91 -7.17
CA HIS A 169 19.37 2.55 -7.34
C HIS A 169 18.56 1.70 -8.31
N CYS A 170 17.23 1.80 -8.33
CA CYS A 170 16.39 1.03 -9.25
C CYS A 170 16.64 1.37 -10.73
N THR A 171 17.30 2.49 -11.04
CA THR A 171 17.65 2.84 -12.43
C THR A 171 18.82 2.03 -12.98
N HIS A 172 19.66 1.43 -12.13
CA HIS A 172 20.93 0.81 -12.57
C HIS A 172 21.36 -0.43 -11.79
N ALA A 173 20.74 -0.73 -10.65
CA ALA A 173 21.07 -1.89 -9.82
C ALA A 173 20.03 -3.00 -9.97
N SER A 174 20.50 -4.23 -9.93
CA SER A 174 19.65 -5.41 -9.79
C SER A 174 19.00 -5.48 -8.41
N ILE A 175 17.95 -6.28 -8.29
CA ILE A 175 17.29 -6.50 -7.00
C ILE A 175 18.22 -7.09 -5.93
N ASP A 176 19.13 -7.99 -6.32
CA ASP A 176 20.09 -8.57 -5.39
C ASP A 176 21.04 -7.51 -4.84
N GLU A 177 21.50 -6.59 -5.68
CA GLU A 177 22.34 -5.46 -5.27
C GLU A 177 21.56 -4.48 -4.37
N ILE A 178 20.30 -4.18 -4.72
CA ILE A 178 19.41 -3.33 -3.90
C ILE A 178 19.22 -3.92 -2.50
N LEU A 179 18.98 -5.23 -2.40
CA LEU A 179 18.81 -5.90 -1.11
C LEU A 179 20.10 -5.94 -0.26
N GLN A 180 21.27 -5.77 -0.88
CA GLN A 180 22.55 -5.64 -0.17
C GLN A 180 22.89 -4.21 0.25
N LEU A 181 22.13 -3.19 -0.17
CA LEU A 181 22.34 -1.82 0.29
C LEU A 181 22.22 -1.77 1.82
N PRO A 182 23.13 -1.09 2.55
CA PRO A 182 23.13 -1.10 4.01
C PRO A 182 21.76 -0.76 4.64
N ASP A 183 21.08 0.25 4.10
CA ASP A 183 19.77 0.71 4.63
C ASP A 183 18.62 -0.23 4.29
N VAL A 184 18.72 -1.00 3.21
CA VAL A 184 17.75 -2.04 2.87
C VAL A 184 18.02 -3.28 3.72
N LYS A 185 19.29 -3.66 3.84
CA LYS A 185 19.73 -4.83 4.60
C LYS A 185 19.35 -4.75 6.07
N GLU A 186 19.53 -3.61 6.75
CA GLU A 186 19.10 -3.45 8.15
C GLU A 186 17.57 -3.66 8.32
N ARG A 187 16.77 -3.31 7.31
CA ARG A 187 15.32 -3.53 7.30
C ARG A 187 14.96 -4.98 7.02
N VAL A 188 15.68 -5.63 6.09
CA VAL A 188 15.56 -7.06 5.83
C VAL A 188 15.86 -7.83 7.11
N GLU A 189 16.97 -7.53 7.79
CA GLU A 189 17.38 -8.20 9.02
C GLU A 189 16.32 -8.08 10.12
N LEU A 190 15.77 -6.87 10.33
CA LEU A 190 14.68 -6.67 11.30
C LEU A 190 13.41 -7.43 10.88
N TYR A 191 13.02 -7.34 9.61
CA TYR A 191 11.84 -8.01 9.08
C TYR A 191 11.94 -9.53 9.29
N ARG A 192 13.07 -10.15 8.93
CA ARG A 192 13.32 -11.58 9.13
C ARG A 192 13.36 -11.97 10.60
N LYS A 193 13.96 -11.16 11.48
CA LYS A 193 13.91 -11.38 12.93
C LYS A 193 12.48 -11.40 13.47
N HIS A 194 11.60 -10.59 12.89
CA HIS A 194 10.20 -10.51 13.30
C HIS A 194 9.30 -11.56 12.66
N GLU A 195 9.72 -12.29 11.62
CA GLU A 195 8.83 -13.23 10.92
C GLU A 195 8.20 -14.28 11.84
N THR A 196 9.01 -14.95 12.66
CA THR A 196 8.51 -15.95 13.61
C THR A 196 7.67 -15.30 14.70
N LEU A 197 8.13 -14.19 15.26
CA LEU A 197 7.45 -13.45 16.32
C LEU A 197 6.07 -12.93 15.87
N PHE A 198 5.98 -12.46 14.64
CA PHE A 198 4.74 -11.98 14.03
C PHE A 198 3.75 -13.12 13.78
N LYS A 199 4.23 -14.27 13.29
CA LYS A 199 3.40 -15.47 13.10
C LYS A 199 2.84 -15.98 14.44
N GLU A 200 3.69 -16.06 15.47
CA GLU A 200 3.30 -16.45 16.83
C GLU A 200 2.31 -15.45 17.46
N GLN A 201 2.55 -14.14 17.28
CA GLN A 201 1.64 -13.09 17.74
C GLN A 201 0.27 -13.21 17.08
N ILE A 202 0.21 -13.41 15.76
CA ILE A 202 -1.04 -13.63 15.04
C ILE A 202 -1.79 -14.84 15.62
N GLN A 203 -1.11 -15.95 15.86
CA GLN A 203 -1.74 -17.17 16.38
C GLN A 203 -2.23 -17.02 17.83
N ARG A 204 -1.50 -16.28 18.67
CA ARG A 204 -1.86 -16.05 20.07
C ARG A 204 -3.02 -15.05 20.22
N CYS A 205 -3.02 -14.01 19.40
CA CYS A 205 -3.97 -12.89 19.47
C CYS A 205 -5.18 -13.06 18.54
N GLY A 206 -5.12 -14.02 17.61
CA GLY A 206 -6.15 -14.26 16.60
C GLY A 206 -7.29 -15.14 17.12
N LYS A 207 -8.53 -14.70 16.88
CA LYS A 207 -9.75 -15.46 17.15
C LYS A 207 -10.61 -15.57 15.90
N VAL A 208 -11.01 -16.80 15.58
CA VAL A 208 -11.86 -17.09 14.41
C VAL A 208 -13.34 -16.98 14.78
N TYR A 209 -14.08 -16.26 13.95
CA TYR A 209 -15.53 -16.11 13.96
C TYR A 209 -16.05 -16.50 12.57
N GLN A 210 -16.33 -17.77 12.34
CA GLN A 210 -16.73 -18.29 11.02
C GLN A 210 -15.68 -17.97 9.93
N ASN A 211 -16.02 -17.16 8.93
CA ASN A 211 -15.16 -16.73 7.81
C ASN A 211 -14.20 -15.58 8.17
N LEU A 212 -14.36 -14.98 9.35
CA LEU A 212 -13.57 -13.85 9.83
C LEU A 212 -12.51 -14.29 10.86
N VAL A 213 -11.29 -13.78 10.74
CA VAL A 213 -10.32 -13.76 11.85
C VAL A 213 -10.17 -12.36 12.43
N LEU A 214 -10.46 -12.22 13.72
CA LEU A 214 -10.21 -11.01 14.51
C LEU A 214 -8.86 -11.15 15.20
N LEU A 215 -7.92 -10.26 14.88
CA LEU A 215 -6.62 -10.14 15.53
C LEU A 215 -6.68 -8.98 16.53
N ASP A 216 -6.70 -9.28 17.82
CA ASP A 216 -6.72 -8.25 18.87
C ASP A 216 -5.32 -7.97 19.41
N LEU A 217 -4.79 -6.79 19.11
CA LEU A 217 -3.45 -6.34 19.48
C LEU A 217 -3.47 -5.28 20.60
N THR A 218 -4.62 -5.02 21.24
CA THR A 218 -4.69 -3.94 22.26
C THR A 218 -3.90 -4.25 23.54
N GLU A 219 -3.69 -5.53 23.82
CA GLU A 219 -2.90 -6.00 24.98
C GLU A 219 -1.41 -6.20 24.64
N GLU A 220 -1.01 -5.94 23.39
CA GLU A 220 0.35 -6.13 22.93
C GLU A 220 1.18 -4.85 23.13
N GLU A 221 2.27 -4.95 23.88
CA GLU A 221 3.22 -3.85 24.02
C GLU A 221 3.97 -3.59 22.70
N THR A 222 4.41 -4.67 22.04
CA THR A 222 5.11 -4.62 20.75
C THR A 222 4.26 -5.26 19.66
N ILE A 223 3.97 -4.51 18.59
CA ILE A 223 3.37 -5.07 17.37
C ILE A 223 4.51 -5.35 16.39
N TYR A 224 4.83 -6.63 16.18
CA TYR A 224 5.94 -7.04 15.32
C TYR A 224 5.69 -6.69 13.86
N ALA A 225 6.78 -6.48 13.12
CA ALA A 225 6.71 -6.19 11.69
C ALA A 225 6.44 -7.47 10.89
N GLY A 226 5.63 -7.37 9.85
CA GLY A 226 5.34 -8.48 8.95
C GLY A 226 4.32 -8.08 7.91
N ASN A 227 4.36 -8.73 6.74
CA ASN A 227 3.41 -8.40 5.69
C ASN A 227 1.99 -8.78 6.11
N ARG A 228 1.02 -7.95 5.73
CA ARG A 228 -0.39 -8.07 6.16
C ARG A 228 -1.10 -9.33 5.67
N PHE A 229 -0.53 -10.07 4.72
CA PHE A 229 -1.16 -11.24 4.13
C PHE A 229 -0.83 -12.55 4.89
N ILE A 230 0.16 -12.53 5.79
CA ILE A 230 0.53 -13.68 6.64
C ILE A 230 -0.70 -14.24 7.38
N ILE A 231 -1.60 -13.38 7.84
CA ILE A 231 -2.80 -13.80 8.58
C ILE A 231 -3.65 -14.81 7.78
N TYR A 232 -3.78 -14.63 6.46
CA TYR A 232 -4.54 -15.55 5.61
C TYR A 232 -3.78 -16.83 5.29
N ALA A 233 -2.44 -16.80 5.34
CA ALA A 233 -1.63 -18.00 5.20
C ALA A 233 -1.72 -18.90 6.45
N LEU A 234 -1.95 -18.29 7.62
CA LEU A 234 -2.14 -18.96 8.92
C LEU A 234 -3.59 -19.36 9.18
N TYR A 235 -4.56 -18.60 8.66
CA TYR A 235 -6.00 -18.88 8.75
C TYR A 235 -6.62 -19.02 7.34
N PRO A 236 -6.26 -20.08 6.57
CA PRO A 236 -6.75 -20.27 5.20
C PRO A 236 -8.27 -20.48 5.10
N GLN A 237 -8.93 -20.81 6.21
CA GLN A 237 -10.39 -20.89 6.31
C GLN A 237 -11.10 -19.53 6.41
N CYS A 238 -10.34 -18.44 6.60
CA CYS A 238 -10.88 -17.09 6.71
C CYS A 238 -10.64 -16.30 5.41
N ASN A 239 -11.67 -15.67 4.89
CA ASN A 239 -11.61 -14.86 3.66
C ASN A 239 -11.55 -13.34 3.96
N ILE A 240 -11.57 -12.96 5.23
CA ILE A 240 -11.55 -11.58 5.71
C ILE A 240 -10.94 -11.53 7.12
N SER A 241 -10.24 -10.43 7.44
CA SER A 241 -9.69 -10.19 8.77
C SER A 241 -10.04 -8.81 9.32
N ILE A 242 -10.09 -8.69 10.65
CA ILE A 242 -10.08 -7.42 11.36
C ILE A 242 -8.84 -7.40 12.25
N HIS A 243 -8.02 -6.36 12.15
CA HIS A 243 -6.96 -6.05 13.09
C HIS A 243 -7.48 -4.96 14.03
N LYS A 244 -7.63 -5.28 15.32
CA LYS A 244 -8.00 -4.35 16.37
C LYS A 244 -6.74 -3.88 17.09
N MET A 245 -6.54 -2.57 17.14
CA MET A 245 -5.35 -1.97 17.75
C MET A 245 -5.65 -0.60 18.34
N TRP A 246 -4.77 -0.12 19.21
CA TRP A 246 -4.84 1.25 19.71
C TRP A 246 -4.59 2.27 18.59
N GLY A 247 -5.41 3.32 18.58
CA GLY A 247 -5.14 4.52 17.80
C GLY A 247 -4.10 5.42 18.46
N PHE A 248 -3.99 6.65 17.95
CA PHE A 248 -2.98 7.59 18.41
C PHE A 248 -3.06 7.81 19.93
N GLN A 249 -1.93 7.60 20.63
CA GLN A 249 -1.83 7.73 22.08
C GLN A 249 -2.90 6.96 22.87
N LYS A 250 -3.40 5.83 22.33
CA LYS A 250 -4.47 5.02 22.95
C LYS A 250 -5.78 5.79 23.20
N GLN A 251 -6.05 6.84 22.41
CA GLN A 251 -7.27 7.66 22.58
C GLN A 251 -8.53 6.99 22.02
N ASN A 252 -8.36 5.99 21.16
CA ASN A 252 -9.43 5.32 20.44
C ASN A 252 -9.00 3.91 19.99
N ILE A 253 -9.96 3.09 19.56
CA ILE A 253 -9.73 1.76 18.99
C ILE A 253 -9.85 1.84 17.47
N VAL A 254 -8.85 1.30 16.77
CA VAL A 254 -8.83 1.18 15.32
C VAL A 254 -9.23 -0.24 14.94
N PHE A 255 -10.23 -0.37 14.08
CA PHE A 255 -10.53 -1.62 13.38
C PHE A 255 -10.06 -1.48 11.94
N ALA A 256 -9.01 -2.20 11.57
CA ALA A 256 -8.51 -2.26 10.20
C ALA A 256 -8.91 -3.60 9.57
N THR A 257 -9.71 -3.55 8.52
CA THR A 257 -10.31 -4.72 7.88
C THR A 257 -9.76 -4.89 6.47
N GLY A 258 -9.45 -6.13 6.09
CA GLY A 258 -9.01 -6.47 4.74
C GLY A 258 -9.58 -7.82 4.31
N LYS A 259 -9.66 -8.04 3.00
CA LYS A 259 -9.98 -9.36 2.43
C LYS A 259 -8.72 -10.19 2.22
N SER A 260 -8.91 -11.51 2.24
CA SER A 260 -7.90 -12.47 1.81
C SER A 260 -7.58 -12.29 0.33
N ILE A 261 -6.30 -12.45 -0.01
CA ILE A 261 -5.84 -12.47 -1.40
C ILE A 261 -5.84 -13.88 -1.99
N PHE A 262 -5.95 -14.90 -1.14
CA PHE A 262 -5.99 -16.32 -1.51
C PHE A 262 -7.43 -16.81 -1.68
N ASP A 263 -8.30 -16.48 -0.73
CA ASP A 263 -9.74 -16.75 -0.81
C ASP A 263 -10.49 -15.43 -1.05
N ARG A 264 -10.86 -15.20 -2.31
CA ARG A 264 -11.54 -13.97 -2.74
C ARG A 264 -13.06 -14.06 -2.67
N SER A 265 -13.61 -15.03 -1.94
CA SER A 265 -15.05 -15.25 -1.83
C SER A 265 -15.81 -14.21 -0.99
N SER A 266 -15.12 -13.45 -0.13
CA SER A 266 -15.76 -12.47 0.76
C SER A 266 -16.58 -11.44 -0.02
N ARG A 267 -17.88 -11.34 0.32
CA ARG A 267 -18.85 -10.44 -0.34
C ARG A 267 -18.98 -9.09 0.34
N THR A 268 -18.48 -8.92 1.56
CA THR A 268 -18.56 -7.66 2.29
C THR A 268 -17.92 -6.51 1.52
N ASN A 269 -18.64 -5.41 1.30
CA ASN A 269 -18.01 -4.16 0.87
C ASN A 269 -17.41 -3.46 2.10
N ILE A 270 -16.09 -3.61 2.30
CA ILE A 270 -15.44 -3.13 3.52
C ILE A 270 -15.49 -1.61 3.63
N GLY A 271 -15.25 -0.88 2.53
CA GLY A 271 -15.31 0.58 2.52
C GLY A 271 -16.66 1.11 2.97
N GLU A 272 -17.76 0.55 2.44
CA GLU A 272 -19.12 0.91 2.86
C GLU A 272 -19.41 0.51 4.31
N LEU A 273 -18.95 -0.68 4.74
CA LEU A 273 -19.13 -1.13 6.12
C LEU A 273 -18.43 -0.19 7.11
N MET A 274 -17.17 0.17 6.85
CA MET A 274 -16.41 1.08 7.71
C MET A 274 -16.99 2.50 7.72
N LEU A 275 -17.54 2.96 6.59
CA LEU A 275 -18.19 4.27 6.49
C LEU A 275 -19.39 4.42 7.44
N LYS A 276 -20.15 3.34 7.70
CA LYS A 276 -21.26 3.35 8.68
C LYS A 276 -20.80 3.71 10.10
N TYR A 277 -19.51 3.55 10.40
CA TYR A 277 -18.91 3.85 11.69
C TYR A 277 -17.90 5.01 11.62
N GLY A 278 -18.09 5.94 10.68
CA GLY A 278 -17.24 7.13 10.53
C GLY A 278 -15.84 6.86 9.95
N GLY A 279 -15.62 5.63 9.47
CA GLY A 279 -14.40 5.23 8.78
C GLY A 279 -14.49 5.39 7.26
N GLY A 280 -13.74 4.57 6.54
CA GLY A 280 -13.78 4.50 5.09
C GLY A 280 -12.83 3.47 4.52
N GLY A 281 -12.70 3.47 3.19
CA GLY A 281 -11.82 2.55 2.47
C GLY A 281 -12.37 2.21 1.09
N HIS A 282 -11.92 1.07 0.57
CA HIS A 282 -12.33 0.47 -0.68
C HIS A 282 -13.09 -0.85 -0.42
N ALA A 283 -13.65 -1.45 -1.47
CA ALA A 283 -14.41 -2.69 -1.35
C ALA A 283 -13.65 -3.83 -0.65
N ALA A 284 -12.32 -3.88 -0.79
CA ALA A 284 -11.46 -4.95 -0.27
C ALA A 284 -10.67 -4.60 1.00
N ALA A 285 -10.67 -3.33 1.44
CA ALA A 285 -9.94 -2.92 2.63
C ALA A 285 -10.43 -1.57 3.15
N GLY A 286 -10.44 -1.38 4.46
CA GLY A 286 -10.87 -0.12 5.07
C GLY A 286 -10.57 -0.10 6.57
N THR A 287 -10.78 1.06 7.17
CA THR A 287 -10.57 1.26 8.60
C THR A 287 -11.67 2.14 9.19
N CYS A 288 -12.02 1.89 10.45
CA CYS A 288 -12.77 2.83 11.28
C CYS A 288 -12.08 3.04 12.62
N GLN A 289 -12.36 4.19 13.24
CA GLN A 289 -11.73 4.66 14.46
C GLN A 289 -12.83 4.98 15.47
N ILE A 290 -12.87 4.23 16.56
CA ILE A 290 -14.03 4.17 17.47
C ILE A 290 -13.62 4.59 18.87
N ALA A 291 -14.45 5.40 19.53
CA ALA A 291 -14.27 5.73 20.93
C ALA A 291 -14.23 4.46 21.79
N ILE A 292 -13.45 4.47 22.88
CA ILE A 292 -13.17 3.27 23.67
C ILE A 292 -14.46 2.64 24.21
N GLU A 293 -15.37 3.48 24.70
CA GLU A 293 -16.68 3.11 25.23
C GLU A 293 -17.61 2.43 24.21
N ASP A 294 -17.40 2.68 22.92
CA ASP A 294 -18.20 2.13 21.83
C ASP A 294 -17.56 0.91 21.15
N ALA A 295 -16.28 0.63 21.44
CA ALA A 295 -15.48 -0.35 20.71
C ALA A 295 -16.11 -1.75 20.72
N ASP A 296 -16.56 -2.25 21.88
CA ASP A 296 -17.16 -3.58 22.00
C ASP A 296 -18.47 -3.72 21.22
N ARG A 297 -19.27 -2.65 21.20
CA ARG A 297 -20.54 -2.63 20.46
C ARG A 297 -20.28 -2.67 18.95
N VAL A 298 -19.33 -1.87 18.49
CA VAL A 298 -18.96 -1.80 17.07
C VAL A 298 -18.28 -3.08 16.62
N GLU A 299 -17.38 -3.66 17.41
CA GLU A 299 -16.72 -4.94 17.12
C GLU A 299 -17.76 -6.05 16.86
N LYS A 300 -18.74 -6.20 17.76
CA LYS A 300 -19.82 -7.18 17.60
C LYS A 300 -20.62 -6.95 16.31
N ALA A 301 -20.96 -5.70 16.03
CA ALA A 301 -21.72 -5.35 14.84
C ALA A 301 -20.94 -5.60 13.54
N LEU A 302 -19.63 -5.34 13.53
CA LEU A 302 -18.74 -5.65 12.41
C LEU A 302 -18.67 -7.17 12.18
N ILE A 303 -18.42 -7.96 13.23
CA ILE A 303 -18.38 -9.43 13.15
C ILE A 303 -19.71 -9.97 12.62
N THR A 304 -20.85 -9.52 13.15
CA THR A 304 -22.17 -9.97 12.71
C THR A 304 -22.41 -9.68 11.22
N GLN A 305 -22.10 -8.46 10.76
CA GLN A 305 -22.31 -8.12 9.36
C GLN A 305 -21.40 -8.91 8.42
N ILE A 306 -20.11 -9.02 8.75
CA ILE A 306 -19.13 -9.74 7.93
C ILE A 306 -19.52 -11.22 7.78
N ASN A 307 -19.95 -11.85 8.87
CA ASN A 307 -20.36 -13.25 8.84
C ASN A 307 -21.67 -13.46 8.07
N ALA A 308 -22.60 -12.50 8.13
CA ALA A 308 -23.83 -12.55 7.35
C ALA A 308 -23.58 -12.41 5.83
N ASP A 309 -22.61 -11.57 5.46
CA ASP A 309 -22.23 -11.36 4.07
C ASP A 309 -21.51 -12.59 3.49
N GLY A 310 -20.71 -13.31 4.30
CA GLY A 310 -19.91 -14.44 3.86
C GLY A 310 -18.63 -14.04 3.16
#